data_AF-A0A533R0H7-F1
#
_entry.id   AF-A0A533R0H7-F1
#
_cell.length_a   1.000
_cell.length_b   1.000
_cell.length_c   1.000
_cell.angle_alpha   90.00
_cell.angle_beta   90.00
_cell.angle_gamma   90.00
#
_symmetry.space_group_name_H-M   'P 1'
#
loop_
_entity.id
_entity.type
_entity.pdbx_description
1 polymer ?
#
loop_
_entity_poly.entity_id
_entity_poly.type
_entity_poly.pdbx_seq_one_letter_code
_entity_poly.pdbx_strand_id
1 'polypeptide(L)'
;MTALGAATAVRVRVAGAVRSLVGRATAAGRILLGRGPGGRKLQSAMTRSCTLLPLLLAGMAMPALARDSGPNPWEVVGEVLRQSGKPAADLRRPRPAVSKVEAAELWDAVLTRLVKHTAGESDDAARRQRFLLVLLSGRHDGVALLASDVPVPEPLRELFLLSWDRLAPELRQLVQELDSQAAKSLRALLEAGDALRAAQALGDAIGLRVTPQALRELARLVLPESAGDPLAYDLALDPDLRLLFGFGPPLPAAQPSRLLRSSLPAATADNARWFIASAFAAPAPAQLAIDPETAALARRLNDWLPTRSDLPDYLPAMRTLLQRIADATWQQREGAGRAIEPRFNELYRDLVLATAWQESCWRQFVRRKGKVQPIQSGIGAVGLMQVYPRVWRGFYDVAGLHGDVAYNGRAGAEILHHYLRDYALARSEAAAAGDADDLARATYAVYNGGPGHLNRYRQPTQRAGLREIDSSFLQKYLAVKAGKELEVGKCFSGADPAR
;
A
#
# COMPACT_ATOMS: atom_id res chain seq x y z
N MET A 1 -59.61 -29.98 -6.05
CA MET A 1 -59.86 -28.85 -6.97
C MET A 1 -58.65 -28.76 -7.91
N THR A 2 -58.53 -29.62 -8.94
CA THR A 2 -58.95 -29.38 -10.36
C THR A 2 -58.51 -28.00 -10.88
N ALA A 3 -57.83 -27.80 -12.01
CA ALA A 3 -57.38 -28.70 -13.08
C ALA A 3 -56.37 -27.96 -14.01
N LEU A 4 -55.68 -28.74 -14.85
CA LEU A 4 -55.17 -28.52 -16.21
C LEU A 4 -55.50 -27.16 -16.89
N GLY A 5 -54.64 -26.53 -17.69
CA GLY A 5 -53.93 -27.07 -18.84
C GLY A 5 -54.24 -26.27 -20.12
N ALA A 6 -53.17 -25.84 -20.80
CA ALA A 6 -53.01 -25.86 -22.26
C ALA A 6 -53.75 -24.89 -23.21
N ALA A 7 -52.92 -24.30 -24.09
CA ALA A 7 -53.04 -24.24 -25.55
C ALA A 7 -53.64 -22.99 -26.26
N THR A 8 -52.81 -22.47 -27.18
CA THR A 8 -53.09 -22.04 -28.58
C THR A 8 -53.95 -20.78 -28.81
N ALA A 9 -53.46 -19.69 -29.41
CA ALA A 9 -52.88 -19.45 -30.74
C ALA A 9 -53.89 -18.92 -31.79
N VAL A 10 -53.66 -17.69 -32.25
CA VAL A 10 -54.13 -17.08 -33.52
C VAL A 10 -52.98 -16.11 -33.94
N ARG A 11 -51.97 -16.46 -34.76
CA ARG A 11 -51.88 -16.62 -36.24
C ARG A 11 -52.63 -15.50 -37.02
N VAL A 12 -52.12 -14.82 -38.06
CA VAL A 12 -50.96 -14.93 -38.97
C VAL A 12 -50.98 -13.70 -39.89
N ARG A 13 -49.82 -13.27 -40.43
CA ARG A 13 -49.52 -12.90 -41.85
C ARG A 13 -48.17 -12.16 -41.90
N VAL A 14 -47.17 -12.36 -42.76
CA VAL A 14 -46.71 -13.30 -43.82
C VAL A 14 -45.23 -12.88 -44.06
N ALA A 15 -44.22 -13.73 -43.80
CA ALA A 15 -43.44 -14.58 -44.73
C ALA A 15 -42.36 -13.91 -45.62
N GLY A 16 -41.15 -14.50 -45.58
CA GLY A 16 -40.08 -14.45 -46.59
C GLY A 16 -38.74 -13.91 -46.05
N ALA A 17 -37.59 -14.57 -46.10
CA ALA A 17 -37.18 -15.94 -46.41
C ALA A 17 -35.74 -16.11 -45.87
N VAL A 18 -35.40 -17.26 -45.27
CA VAL A 18 -34.03 -17.70 -45.01
C VAL A 18 -33.69 -18.77 -46.05
N ARG A 19 -32.55 -18.63 -46.77
CA ARG A 19 -31.61 -19.69 -47.24
C ARG A 19 -30.88 -19.31 -48.54
N SER A 20 -29.54 -19.29 -48.49
CA SER A 20 -28.67 -20.12 -49.37
C SER A 20 -27.24 -20.06 -48.81
N LEU A 21 -26.70 -21.12 -48.20
CA LEU A 21 -26.11 -22.35 -48.77
C LEU A 21 -24.67 -22.17 -49.29
N VAL A 22 -23.78 -22.89 -48.59
CA VAL A 22 -22.43 -23.30 -48.97
C VAL A 22 -22.45 -24.18 -50.23
N GLY A 23 -21.46 -23.98 -51.11
CA GLY A 23 -20.76 -25.06 -51.81
C GLY A 23 -20.88 -25.14 -53.34
N ARG A 24 -19.73 -24.95 -54.01
CA ARG A 24 -19.16 -25.63 -55.21
C ARG A 24 -18.19 -24.65 -55.92
N ALA A 25 -17.02 -24.98 -56.42
CA ALA A 25 -16.22 -26.21 -56.46
C ALA A 25 -14.80 -25.84 -56.96
N THR A 26 -13.78 -26.56 -56.44
CA THR A 26 -12.57 -27.16 -57.09
C THR A 26 -12.21 -26.74 -58.53
N ALA A 27 -10.98 -26.67 -59.04
CA ALA A 27 -9.63 -27.18 -58.75
C ALA A 27 -8.65 -26.37 -59.63
N ALA A 28 -7.38 -26.14 -59.30
CA ALA A 28 -6.19 -26.95 -59.64
C ALA A 28 -4.97 -26.05 -59.35
N GLY A 29 -3.78 -26.49 -58.96
CA GLY A 29 -3.20 -27.82 -58.78
C GLY A 29 -1.95 -27.68 -57.90
N ARG A 30 -1.54 -28.81 -57.33
CA ARG A 30 -0.47 -29.00 -56.34
C ARG A 30 0.75 -29.63 -57.06
N ILE A 31 1.88 -29.72 -56.34
CA ILE A 31 3.08 -30.57 -56.56
C ILE A 31 4.15 -29.85 -57.44
N LEU A 32 5.39 -29.57 -57.02
CA LEU A 32 6.51 -30.40 -56.53
C LEU A 32 7.44 -29.58 -55.59
N LEU A 33 7.73 -30.00 -54.36
CA LEU A 33 8.92 -30.77 -53.92
C LEU A 33 10.26 -30.31 -54.52
N GLY A 34 11.14 -29.76 -53.66
CA GLY A 34 12.54 -29.47 -53.99
C GLY A 34 13.35 -29.05 -52.77
N ARG A 35 14.24 -29.94 -52.33
CA ARG A 35 15.05 -29.93 -51.11
C ARG A 35 16.45 -29.39 -51.42
N GLY A 36 17.02 -28.59 -50.52
CA GLY A 36 18.49 -28.54 -50.32
C GLY A 36 19.31 -27.51 -51.10
N PRO A 37 20.61 -27.34 -50.73
CA PRO A 37 21.12 -26.04 -50.27
C PRO A 37 22.32 -25.51 -51.08
N GLY A 38 22.65 -24.23 -50.89
CA GLY A 38 24.02 -23.74 -51.04
C GLY A 38 24.20 -22.45 -51.86
N GLY A 39 25.09 -21.58 -51.36
CA GLY A 39 26.04 -20.85 -52.20
C GLY A 39 25.80 -19.35 -52.41
N ARG A 40 26.62 -18.54 -51.71
CA ARG A 40 27.50 -17.47 -52.25
C ARG A 40 26.85 -16.40 -53.17
N LYS A 41 26.73 -15.15 -52.74
CA LYS A 41 27.74 -14.04 -52.69
C LYS A 41 27.53 -13.03 -53.83
N LEU A 42 27.69 -11.73 -53.49
CA LEU A 42 28.01 -10.57 -54.35
C LEU A 42 26.87 -10.10 -55.30
N GLN A 43 26.68 -8.82 -55.66
CA GLN A 43 27.26 -7.51 -55.35
C GLN A 43 26.42 -6.43 -56.08
N SER A 44 26.30 -5.23 -55.49
CA SER A 44 26.04 -3.90 -56.11
C SER A 44 24.78 -3.72 -57.01
N ALA A 45 24.19 -2.56 -57.25
CA ALA A 45 24.57 -1.14 -57.16
C ALA A 45 23.27 -0.31 -57.01
N MET A 46 23.20 0.68 -56.11
CA MET A 46 23.35 2.12 -56.39
C MET A 46 22.67 2.67 -57.67
N THR A 47 21.55 3.38 -57.47
CA THR A 47 21.14 4.61 -58.19
C THR A 47 20.06 5.30 -57.34
N ARG A 48 20.42 6.30 -56.52
CA ARG A 48 20.29 7.76 -56.76
C ARG A 48 18.90 8.20 -57.25
N SER A 49 18.19 8.94 -56.39
CA SER A 49 17.59 10.22 -56.76
C SER A 49 17.35 11.10 -55.53
N CYS A 50 18.05 12.23 -55.55
CA CYS A 50 17.86 13.40 -54.70
C CYS A 50 16.57 14.12 -55.05
N THR A 51 15.85 14.63 -54.03
CA THR A 51 15.20 15.95 -54.10
C THR A 51 15.13 16.52 -52.68
N LEU A 52 15.80 17.65 -52.49
CA LEU A 52 15.72 18.53 -51.32
C LEU A 52 14.63 19.60 -51.55
N LEU A 53 13.94 19.95 -50.46
CA LEU A 53 13.20 21.16 -50.02
C LEU A 53 13.36 22.48 -50.84
N PRO A 54 12.54 23.57 -50.65
CA PRO A 54 11.56 23.89 -49.58
C PRO A 54 10.25 24.62 -50.03
N LEU A 55 9.31 24.91 -49.12
CA LEU A 55 8.56 26.20 -49.12
C LEU A 55 7.78 26.47 -47.82
N LEU A 56 8.09 27.63 -47.23
CA LEU A 56 7.46 28.31 -46.11
C LEU A 56 6.40 29.30 -46.62
N LEU A 57 5.32 29.46 -45.84
CA LEU A 57 4.51 30.68 -45.59
C LEU A 57 3.67 31.33 -46.72
N ALA A 58 2.35 31.12 -46.63
CA ALA A 58 1.27 32.11 -46.72
C ALA A 58 0.03 31.43 -46.09
N GLY A 59 -0.82 31.99 -45.22
CA GLY A 59 -1.11 33.37 -44.86
C GLY A 59 -2.64 33.47 -44.64
N MET A 60 -3.06 33.39 -43.38
CA MET A 60 -4.29 33.94 -42.76
C MET A 60 -5.69 33.66 -43.37
N ALA A 61 -6.55 32.99 -42.58
CA ALA A 61 -7.83 33.52 -42.08
C ALA A 61 -8.50 32.52 -41.13
N MET A 62 -8.54 32.85 -39.83
CA MET A 62 -9.40 32.22 -38.81
C MET A 62 -10.56 33.17 -38.52
N PRO A 63 -11.80 32.70 -38.33
CA PRO A 63 -12.77 33.44 -37.53
C PRO A 63 -12.48 33.20 -36.05
N ALA A 64 -12.37 34.31 -35.32
CA ALA A 64 -12.12 34.36 -33.90
C ALA A 64 -13.26 33.71 -33.09
N LEU A 65 -12.92 32.69 -32.31
CA LEU A 65 -13.62 32.35 -31.08
C LEU A 65 -12.61 32.52 -29.94
N ALA A 66 -12.78 33.59 -29.18
CA ALA A 66 -12.01 33.87 -27.98
C ALA A 66 -12.26 32.75 -26.95
N ARG A 67 -11.39 31.74 -26.94
CA ARG A 67 -11.13 30.95 -25.75
C ARG A 67 -10.19 31.77 -24.89
N ASP A 68 -10.68 32.17 -23.73
CA ASP A 68 -9.89 32.71 -22.63
C ASP A 68 -8.83 31.66 -22.27
N SER A 69 -7.66 31.81 -22.89
CA SER A 69 -6.52 30.94 -22.75
C SER A 69 -5.65 31.62 -21.72
N GLY A 70 -5.82 31.24 -20.45
CA GLY A 70 -4.82 31.54 -19.43
C GLY A 70 -3.43 31.12 -19.92
N PRO A 71 -2.36 31.68 -19.35
CA PRO A 71 -1.00 31.40 -19.79
C PRO A 71 -0.77 29.89 -19.85
N ASN A 72 -0.10 29.44 -20.91
CA ASN A 72 0.25 28.04 -21.09
C ASN A 72 0.92 27.53 -19.80
N PRO A 73 0.37 26.53 -19.10
CA PRO A 73 0.97 26.02 -17.87
C PRO A 73 2.44 25.60 -18.07
N TRP A 74 2.81 25.21 -19.31
CA TRP A 74 4.18 24.90 -19.71
C TRP A 74 5.11 26.10 -19.78
N GLU A 75 4.60 27.30 -20.07
CA GLU A 75 5.40 28.52 -19.98
C GLU A 75 5.62 28.90 -18.52
N VAL A 76 4.60 28.82 -17.66
CA VAL A 76 4.74 29.13 -16.23
C VAL A 76 5.66 28.12 -15.52
N VAL A 77 5.50 26.82 -15.78
CA VAL A 77 6.40 25.78 -15.27
C VAL A 77 7.80 25.93 -15.89
N GLY A 78 7.90 26.22 -17.18
CA GLY A 78 9.17 26.43 -17.87
C GLY A 78 9.91 27.71 -17.45
N GLU A 79 9.22 28.78 -17.07
CA GLU A 79 9.79 30.04 -16.56
C GLU A 79 10.28 29.87 -15.11
N VAL A 80 9.49 29.20 -14.28
CA VAL A 80 9.83 28.91 -12.86
C VAL A 80 11.02 27.93 -12.77
N LEU A 81 11.08 26.93 -13.66
CA LEU A 81 12.22 26.04 -13.78
C LEU A 81 13.48 26.74 -14.34
N ARG A 82 13.34 27.75 -15.22
CA ARG A 82 14.46 28.55 -15.76
C ARG A 82 14.96 29.63 -14.79
N GLN A 83 14.10 30.18 -13.93
CA GLN A 83 14.47 31.21 -12.95
C GLN A 83 15.21 30.64 -11.73
N SER A 84 15.31 29.31 -11.63
CA SER A 84 16.11 28.59 -10.64
C SER A 84 17.62 28.61 -10.97
N GLY A 85 18.22 29.81 -10.98
CA GLY A 85 19.65 30.02 -10.76
C GLY A 85 20.60 29.85 -11.96
N LYS A 86 21.54 30.80 -12.08
CA LYS A 86 22.69 30.83 -13.00
C LYS A 86 23.39 29.46 -13.15
N PRO A 87 23.85 29.07 -14.35
CA PRO A 87 24.73 27.92 -14.51
C PRO A 87 26.15 28.30 -14.07
N ALA A 88 26.48 27.98 -12.83
CA ALA A 88 27.87 27.83 -12.41
C ALA A 88 27.95 26.71 -11.36
N ALA A 89 27.63 25.50 -11.79
CA ALA A 89 27.98 24.29 -11.07
C ALA A 89 28.79 23.41 -12.02
N ASP A 90 29.99 23.05 -11.58
CA ASP A 90 30.97 22.21 -12.27
C ASP A 90 30.30 20.95 -12.88
N LEU A 91 30.23 20.90 -14.21
CA LEU A 91 29.65 19.81 -15.01
C LEU A 91 30.43 18.48 -14.89
N ARG A 92 31.46 18.39 -14.04
CA ARG A 92 32.33 17.22 -13.91
C ARG A 92 32.09 16.35 -12.68
N ARG A 93 31.22 16.74 -11.74
CA ARG A 93 30.82 15.86 -10.64
C ARG A 93 29.41 15.32 -10.86
N PRO A 94 29.23 14.02 -11.14
CA PRO A 94 27.90 13.42 -11.07
C PRO A 94 27.37 13.63 -9.66
N ARG A 95 26.18 14.24 -9.53
CA ARG A 95 25.45 14.30 -8.26
C ARG A 95 25.29 12.86 -7.76
N PRO A 96 25.53 12.57 -6.47
CA PRO A 96 25.30 11.24 -5.96
C PRO A 96 23.84 10.85 -6.20
N ALA A 97 23.63 9.65 -6.73
CA ALA A 97 22.29 9.11 -6.94
C ALA A 97 21.57 8.99 -5.59
N VAL A 98 20.29 9.36 -5.55
CA VAL A 98 19.44 9.19 -4.37
C VAL A 98 19.42 7.72 -3.99
N SER A 99 19.78 7.40 -2.74
CA SER A 99 19.81 6.01 -2.26
C SER A 99 18.40 5.40 -2.19
N LYS A 100 18.26 4.07 -2.10
CA LYS A 100 16.94 3.43 -1.91
C LYS A 100 16.22 3.92 -0.64
N VAL A 101 16.97 4.09 0.45
CA VAL A 101 16.45 4.59 1.74
C VAL A 101 15.93 6.00 1.58
N GLU A 102 16.78 6.89 1.05
CA GLU A 102 16.41 8.28 0.82
C GLU A 102 15.24 8.40 -0.17
N ALA A 103 15.21 7.59 -1.23
CA ALA A 103 14.11 7.57 -2.20
C ALA A 103 12.78 7.17 -1.55
N ALA A 104 12.79 6.12 -0.71
CA ALA A 104 11.60 5.67 0.01
C ALA A 104 11.08 6.72 0.99
N GLU A 105 11.99 7.40 1.70
CA GLU A 105 11.63 8.45 2.67
C GLU A 105 11.10 9.72 1.98
N LEU A 106 11.78 10.19 0.93
CA LEU A 106 11.36 11.34 0.15
C LEU A 106 10.00 11.10 -0.51
N TRP A 107 9.81 9.93 -1.12
CA TRP A 107 8.54 9.60 -1.76
C TRP A 107 7.40 9.43 -0.75
N ASP A 108 7.61 8.73 0.36
CA ASP A 108 6.58 8.59 1.40
C ASP A 108 6.17 9.95 1.99
N ALA A 109 7.12 10.86 2.21
CA ALA A 109 6.82 12.21 2.69
C ALA A 109 5.87 12.96 1.74
N VAL A 110 6.17 12.96 0.44
CA VAL A 110 5.34 13.59 -0.59
C VAL A 110 3.98 12.91 -0.71
N LEU A 111 3.98 11.58 -0.85
CA LEU A 111 2.76 10.80 -1.03
C LEU A 111 1.82 10.96 0.16
N THR A 112 2.34 10.94 1.39
CA THR A 112 1.54 11.16 2.60
C THR A 112 0.86 12.52 2.58
N ARG A 113 1.58 13.58 2.20
CA ARG A 113 1.02 14.95 2.19
C ARG A 113 -0.01 15.12 1.09
N LEU A 114 0.27 14.62 -0.12
CA LEU A 114 -0.68 14.64 -1.23
C LEU A 114 -1.95 13.88 -0.85
N VAL A 115 -1.83 12.64 -0.36
CA VAL A 115 -2.98 11.82 0.05
C VAL A 115 -3.76 12.46 1.20
N LYS A 116 -3.08 13.01 2.22
CA LYS A 116 -3.76 13.70 3.34
C LYS A 116 -4.55 14.91 2.83
N HIS A 117 -3.95 15.72 1.95
CA HIS A 117 -4.64 16.86 1.35
C HIS A 117 -5.84 16.42 0.51
N THR A 118 -5.65 15.54 -0.47
CA THR A 118 -6.72 15.18 -1.42
C THR A 118 -7.83 14.33 -0.81
N ALA A 119 -7.52 13.50 0.19
CA ALA A 119 -8.55 12.83 0.97
C ALA A 119 -9.33 13.82 1.86
N GLY A 120 -8.68 14.90 2.32
CA GLY A 120 -9.33 15.98 3.08
C GLY A 120 -10.35 16.78 2.27
N GLU A 121 -10.13 16.92 0.96
CA GLU A 121 -11.06 17.58 0.02
C GLU A 121 -12.30 16.71 -0.30
N SER A 122 -12.31 15.43 0.10
CA SER A 122 -13.37 14.48 -0.24
C SER A 122 -14.31 14.24 0.93
N ASP A 123 -15.61 14.52 0.76
CA ASP A 123 -16.65 14.14 1.73
C ASP A 123 -17.04 12.66 1.67
N ASP A 124 -16.74 11.98 0.55
CA ASP A 124 -17.01 10.54 0.39
C ASP A 124 -16.01 9.70 1.21
N ALA A 125 -16.52 8.98 2.20
CA ALA A 125 -15.73 8.04 3.00
C ALA A 125 -15.12 6.92 2.17
N ALA A 126 -15.81 6.40 1.15
CA ALA A 126 -15.28 5.36 0.27
C ALA A 126 -14.12 5.87 -0.57
N ARG A 127 -14.20 7.11 -1.11
CA ARG A 127 -13.09 7.79 -1.79
C ARG A 127 -11.90 8.01 -0.86
N ARG A 128 -12.11 8.43 0.38
CA ARG A 128 -11.03 8.51 1.39
C ARG A 128 -10.33 7.16 1.58
N GLN A 129 -11.07 6.05 1.64
CA GLN A 129 -10.45 4.71 1.71
C GLN A 129 -9.64 4.34 0.46
N ARG A 130 -10.05 4.78 -0.73
CA ARG A 130 -9.24 4.58 -1.96
C ARG A 130 -7.94 5.37 -1.92
N PHE A 131 -7.91 6.58 -1.35
CA PHE A 131 -6.65 7.29 -1.13
C PHE A 131 -5.76 6.60 -0.07
N LEU A 132 -6.34 6.06 1.00
CA LEU A 132 -5.57 5.25 1.96
C LEU A 132 -4.94 4.02 1.30
N LEU A 133 -5.67 3.33 0.42
CA LEU A 133 -5.16 2.23 -0.38
C LEU A 133 -3.91 2.64 -1.17
N VAL A 134 -3.94 3.79 -1.84
CA VAL A 134 -2.79 4.32 -2.59
C VAL A 134 -1.59 4.54 -1.66
N LEU A 135 -1.81 5.16 -0.49
CA LEU A 135 -0.76 5.42 0.48
C LEU A 135 -0.12 4.13 1.00
N LEU A 136 -0.93 3.18 1.49
CA LEU A 136 -0.43 1.92 2.02
C LEU A 136 0.29 1.11 0.92
N SER A 137 -0.25 1.07 -0.29
CA SER A 137 0.41 0.39 -1.42
C SER A 137 1.78 1.01 -1.74
N GLY A 138 1.87 2.34 -1.80
CA GLY A 138 3.14 3.03 -2.05
C GLY A 138 4.18 2.78 -0.97
N ARG A 139 3.76 2.73 0.31
CA ARG A 139 4.67 2.41 1.42
C ARG A 139 5.13 0.95 1.40
N HIS A 140 4.26 0.02 1.02
CA HIS A 140 4.65 -1.38 0.83
C HIS A 140 5.64 -1.54 -0.34
N ASP A 141 5.49 -0.79 -1.43
CA ASP A 141 6.47 -0.77 -2.52
C ASP A 141 7.82 -0.21 -2.05
N GLY A 142 7.82 0.81 -1.19
CA GLY A 142 9.02 1.31 -0.52
C GLY A 142 9.71 0.22 0.31
N VAL A 143 8.96 -0.51 1.13
CA VAL A 143 9.51 -1.65 1.91
C VAL A 143 10.06 -2.74 0.99
N ALA A 144 9.36 -3.08 -0.09
CA ALA A 144 9.80 -4.08 -1.06
C ALA A 144 11.10 -3.64 -1.79
N LEU A 145 11.23 -2.36 -2.12
CA LEU A 145 12.45 -1.79 -2.69
C LEU A 145 13.63 -1.93 -1.72
N LEU A 146 13.42 -1.65 -0.43
CA LEU A 146 14.45 -1.76 0.61
C LEU A 146 14.84 -3.21 0.91
N ALA A 147 13.89 -4.14 0.82
CA ALA A 147 14.12 -5.57 1.03
C ALA A 147 14.84 -6.24 -0.15
N SER A 148 14.88 -5.60 -1.32
CA SER A 148 15.45 -6.17 -2.53
C SER A 148 16.94 -5.89 -2.63
N ASP A 149 17.75 -6.93 -2.86
CA ASP A 149 19.17 -6.81 -3.19
C ASP A 149 19.41 -6.39 -4.65
N VAL A 150 18.37 -6.40 -5.48
CA VAL A 150 18.48 -6.03 -6.90
C VAL A 150 18.80 -4.53 -7.00
N PRO A 151 19.87 -4.14 -7.71
CA PRO A 151 20.17 -2.74 -7.96
C PRO A 151 19.03 -2.07 -8.73
N VAL A 152 18.56 -0.92 -8.23
CA VAL A 152 17.56 -0.09 -8.91
C VAL A 152 18.26 1.24 -9.24
N PRO A 153 18.50 1.54 -10.53
CA PRO A 153 19.26 2.74 -10.92
C PRO A 153 18.58 4.06 -10.52
N GLU A 154 17.25 4.13 -10.62
CA GLU A 154 16.46 5.34 -10.31
C GLU A 154 15.34 5.01 -9.31
N PRO A 155 15.68 4.73 -8.03
CA PRO A 155 14.71 4.22 -7.06
C PRO A 155 13.56 5.21 -6.80
N LEU A 156 13.84 6.52 -6.82
CA LEU A 156 12.81 7.54 -6.64
C LEU A 156 11.80 7.56 -7.80
N ARG A 157 12.28 7.40 -9.04
CA ARG A 157 11.43 7.34 -10.23
C ARG A 157 10.54 6.10 -10.19
N GLU A 158 11.11 4.95 -9.81
CA GLU A 158 10.36 3.69 -9.69
C GLU A 158 9.18 3.83 -8.72
N LEU A 159 9.44 4.33 -7.51
CA LEU A 159 8.39 4.51 -6.49
C LEU A 159 7.32 5.51 -6.93
N PHE A 160 7.73 6.63 -7.55
CA PHE A 160 6.80 7.60 -8.11
C PHE A 160 5.86 6.94 -9.13
N LEU A 161 6.38 6.19 -10.09
CA LEU A 161 5.57 5.58 -11.15
C LEU A 161 4.56 4.57 -10.60
N LEU A 162 5.02 3.66 -9.73
CA LEU A 162 4.15 2.65 -9.11
C LEU A 162 2.98 3.30 -8.37
N SER A 163 3.23 4.36 -7.61
CA SER A 163 2.19 5.08 -6.89
C SER A 163 1.33 5.97 -7.78
N TRP A 164 1.91 6.64 -8.78
CA TRP A 164 1.18 7.55 -9.68
C TRP A 164 0.12 6.81 -10.50
N ASP A 165 0.42 5.59 -10.96
CA ASP A 165 -0.54 4.72 -11.68
C ASP A 165 -1.80 4.44 -10.85
N ARG A 166 -1.69 4.45 -9.51
CA ARG A 166 -2.81 4.26 -8.58
C ARG A 166 -3.42 5.59 -8.12
N LEU A 167 -2.62 6.65 -7.97
CA LEU A 167 -3.06 7.96 -7.48
C LEU A 167 -3.85 8.75 -8.54
N ALA A 168 -3.32 8.84 -9.76
CA ALA A 168 -3.87 9.72 -10.80
C ALA A 168 -5.34 9.41 -11.16
N PRO A 169 -5.79 8.14 -11.26
CA PRO A 169 -7.21 7.83 -11.47
C PRO A 169 -8.12 8.38 -10.37
N GLU A 170 -7.71 8.28 -9.10
CA GLU A 170 -8.50 8.79 -7.96
C GLU A 170 -8.57 10.32 -7.95
N LEU A 171 -7.46 10.99 -8.28
CA LEU A 171 -7.42 12.45 -8.43
C LEU A 171 -8.33 12.93 -9.56
N ARG A 172 -8.34 12.25 -10.72
CA ARG A 172 -9.22 12.62 -11.86
C ARG A 172 -10.70 12.54 -11.50
N GLN A 173 -11.08 11.56 -10.69
CA GLN A 173 -12.46 11.46 -10.19
C GLN A 173 -12.77 12.58 -9.20
N LEU A 174 -11.86 12.86 -8.25
CA LEU A 174 -12.04 13.93 -7.27
C LEU A 174 -12.23 15.30 -7.95
N VAL A 175 -11.46 15.60 -9.00
CA VAL A 175 -11.57 16.84 -9.78
C VAL A 175 -12.98 17.11 -10.31
N GLN A 176 -13.79 16.08 -10.57
CA GLN A 176 -15.16 16.26 -11.05
C GLN A 176 -16.14 16.72 -9.95
N GLU A 177 -15.75 16.58 -8.69
CA GLU A 177 -16.59 16.82 -7.51
C GLU A 177 -16.21 18.13 -6.79
N LEU A 178 -15.04 18.69 -7.10
CA LEU A 178 -14.52 19.88 -6.43
C LEU A 178 -14.94 21.20 -7.09
N ASP A 179 -14.82 22.28 -6.31
CA ASP A 179 -14.99 23.64 -6.79
C ASP A 179 -13.95 24.03 -7.87
N SER A 180 -14.17 25.18 -8.49
CA SER A 180 -13.34 25.61 -9.61
C SER A 180 -11.86 25.84 -9.26
N GLN A 181 -11.53 26.21 -8.02
CA GLN A 181 -10.16 26.56 -7.64
C GLN A 181 -9.38 25.32 -7.20
N ALA A 182 -9.94 24.51 -6.29
CA ALA A 182 -9.33 23.24 -5.89
C ALA A 182 -9.19 22.31 -7.10
N ALA A 183 -10.20 22.27 -7.98
CA ALA A 183 -10.11 21.51 -9.22
C ALA A 183 -9.04 22.03 -10.18
N LYS A 184 -8.74 23.35 -10.23
CA LYS A 184 -7.63 23.90 -11.03
C LYS A 184 -6.28 23.42 -10.50
N SER A 185 -6.05 23.51 -9.19
CA SER A 185 -4.80 23.07 -8.57
C SER A 185 -4.57 21.56 -8.77
N LEU A 186 -5.62 20.74 -8.59
CA LEU A 186 -5.53 19.30 -8.85
C LEU A 186 -5.31 18.97 -10.34
N ARG A 187 -5.89 19.73 -11.28
CA ARG A 187 -5.60 19.58 -12.72
C ARG A 187 -4.13 19.88 -13.03
N ALA A 188 -3.58 20.96 -12.46
CA ALA A 188 -2.16 21.28 -12.62
C ALA A 188 -1.26 20.17 -12.06
N LEU A 189 -1.60 19.62 -10.88
CA LEU A 189 -0.91 18.46 -10.31
C LEU A 189 -0.95 17.25 -11.24
N LEU A 190 -2.13 16.94 -11.79
CA LEU A 190 -2.32 15.83 -12.72
C LEU A 190 -1.49 15.99 -13.99
N GLU A 191 -1.53 17.17 -14.62
CA GLU A 191 -0.76 17.47 -15.83
C GLU A 191 0.76 17.36 -15.60
N ALA A 192 1.25 17.94 -14.51
CA ALA A 192 2.67 17.89 -14.14
C ALA A 192 3.12 16.46 -13.81
N GLY A 193 2.33 15.70 -13.07
CA GLY A 193 2.65 14.31 -12.73
C GLY A 193 2.56 13.36 -13.93
N ASP A 194 1.57 13.53 -14.82
CA ASP A 194 1.48 12.75 -16.06
C ASP A 194 2.67 13.02 -16.99
N ALA A 195 3.18 14.26 -17.02
CA ALA A 195 4.39 14.58 -17.76
C ALA A 195 5.65 13.99 -17.13
N LEU A 196 5.79 14.04 -15.80
CA LEU A 196 6.88 13.36 -15.09
C LEU A 196 6.85 11.84 -15.32
N ARG A 197 5.66 11.24 -15.41
CA ARG A 197 5.47 9.83 -15.78
C ARG A 197 5.89 9.55 -17.22
N ALA A 198 5.53 10.43 -18.15
CA ALA A 198 5.85 10.29 -19.58
C ALA A 198 7.33 10.58 -19.90
N ALA A 199 8.07 11.22 -18.99
CA ALA A 199 9.48 11.52 -19.16
C ALA A 199 10.31 10.22 -19.34
N GLN A 200 10.74 9.97 -20.58
CA GLN A 200 11.70 8.93 -20.94
C GLN A 200 13.14 9.39 -20.64
N ALA A 201 14.13 8.53 -20.90
CA ALA A 201 15.56 8.86 -20.78
C ALA A 201 16.01 10.08 -21.62
N LEU A 202 15.22 10.53 -22.60
CA LEU A 202 15.44 11.82 -23.30
C LEU A 202 15.26 13.05 -22.37
N GLY A 203 14.68 12.85 -21.18
CA GLY A 203 14.46 13.86 -20.14
C GLY A 203 15.73 14.46 -19.56
N ASP A 204 16.89 13.80 -19.69
CA ASP A 204 18.19 14.37 -19.33
C ASP A 204 18.52 15.64 -20.14
N ALA A 205 18.10 15.70 -21.41
CA ALA A 205 18.38 16.83 -22.29
C ALA A 205 17.48 18.05 -22.04
N ILE A 206 16.31 17.85 -21.43
CA ILE A 206 15.29 18.89 -21.19
C ILE A 206 14.98 19.11 -19.70
N GLY A 207 15.70 18.46 -18.79
CA GLY A 207 15.55 18.62 -17.34
C GLY A 207 14.32 17.95 -16.71
N LEU A 208 13.56 17.16 -17.48
CA LEU A 208 12.33 16.53 -17.02
C LEU A 208 12.63 15.16 -16.40
N ARG A 209 12.96 15.14 -15.10
CA ARG A 209 13.26 13.93 -14.33
C ARG A 209 12.56 13.94 -12.98
N VAL A 210 12.30 12.74 -12.46
CA VAL A 210 11.85 12.58 -11.06
C VAL A 210 13.05 12.84 -10.15
N THR A 211 13.13 14.07 -9.63
CA THR A 211 14.15 14.51 -8.67
C THR A 211 13.48 14.99 -7.38
N PRO A 212 14.21 15.08 -6.25
CA PRO A 212 13.65 15.66 -5.03
C PRO A 212 13.04 17.05 -5.24
N GLN A 213 13.69 17.90 -6.05
CA GLN A 213 13.19 19.24 -6.37
C GLN A 213 11.90 19.19 -7.19
N ALA A 214 11.84 18.36 -8.23
CA ALA A 214 10.64 18.19 -9.04
C ALA A 214 9.45 17.68 -8.20
N LEU A 215 9.69 16.77 -7.24
CA LEU A 215 8.64 16.32 -6.32
C LEU A 215 8.17 17.41 -5.36
N ARG A 216 9.09 18.26 -4.88
CA ARG A 216 8.74 19.42 -4.05
C ARG A 216 7.86 20.40 -4.80
N GLU A 217 8.21 20.72 -6.04
CA GLU A 217 7.43 21.60 -6.92
C GLU A 217 6.07 21.00 -7.25
N LEU A 218 6.02 19.71 -7.60
CA LEU A 218 4.78 18.98 -7.85
C LEU A 218 3.83 19.07 -6.64
N ALA A 219 4.34 18.84 -5.42
CA ALA A 219 3.54 18.92 -4.21
C ALA A 219 3.03 20.35 -3.91
N ARG A 220 3.84 21.38 -4.20
CA ARG A 220 3.47 22.79 -3.99
C ARG A 220 2.37 23.31 -4.92
N LEU A 221 2.01 22.56 -5.97
CA LEU A 221 0.85 22.91 -6.80
C LEU A 221 -0.47 22.84 -6.04
N VAL A 222 -0.53 22.03 -4.97
CA VAL A 222 -1.76 21.76 -4.21
C VAL A 222 -1.62 22.03 -2.72
N LEU A 223 -0.41 21.90 -2.17
CA LEU A 223 -0.18 22.16 -0.75
C LEU A 223 -0.02 23.66 -0.47
N PRO A 224 -0.62 24.19 0.62
CA PRO A 224 -0.41 25.57 1.02
C PRO A 224 1.03 25.81 1.50
N GLU A 225 1.52 27.04 1.42
CA GLU A 225 2.88 27.40 1.87
C GLU A 225 3.14 27.06 3.35
N SER A 226 2.10 27.14 4.19
CA SER A 226 2.15 26.79 5.61
C SER A 226 2.38 25.30 5.88
N ALA A 227 2.30 24.43 4.87
CA ALA A 227 2.51 22.99 5.02
C ALA A 227 3.98 22.60 5.31
N GLY A 228 4.93 23.55 5.23
CA GLY A 228 6.36 23.30 5.41
C GLY A 228 6.99 22.60 4.19
N ASP A 229 8.16 21.96 4.38
CA ASP A 229 8.81 21.23 3.29
C ASP A 229 8.05 19.92 2.96
N PRO A 230 7.52 19.74 1.74
CA PRO A 230 6.85 18.51 1.33
C PRO A 230 7.71 17.25 1.42
N LEU A 231 9.04 17.40 1.39
CA LEU A 231 9.98 16.28 1.49
C LEU A 231 10.37 15.92 2.93
N ALA A 232 9.94 16.70 3.93
CA ALA A 232 10.29 16.42 5.32
C ALA A 232 9.67 15.10 5.78
N TYR A 233 10.55 14.14 6.09
CA TYR A 233 10.23 12.81 6.59
C TYR A 233 10.46 12.74 8.10
N ASP A 234 9.52 12.15 8.81
CA ASP A 234 9.59 11.85 10.24
C ASP A 234 8.83 10.55 10.53
N LEU A 235 8.74 10.12 11.78
CA LEU A 235 7.89 8.99 12.16
C LEU A 235 6.79 9.41 13.16
N ALA A 236 6.49 10.71 13.20
CA ALA A 236 5.59 11.26 14.19
C ALA A 236 4.17 10.75 13.97
N LEU A 237 3.45 10.56 15.07
CA LEU A 237 2.01 10.31 15.06
C LEU A 237 1.28 11.56 14.53
N ASP A 238 0.35 11.37 13.60
CA ASP A 238 -0.49 12.41 13.02
C ASP A 238 -1.96 12.11 13.35
N PRO A 239 -2.53 12.76 14.40
CA PRO A 239 -3.91 12.53 14.81
C PRO A 239 -4.94 12.81 13.70
N ASP A 240 -4.70 13.82 12.86
CA ASP A 240 -5.61 14.17 11.76
C ASP A 240 -5.60 13.07 10.70
N LEU A 241 -4.44 12.47 10.42
CA LEU A 241 -4.35 11.34 9.49
C LEU A 241 -5.18 10.15 9.98
N ARG A 242 -5.14 9.85 11.29
CA ARG A 242 -5.98 8.79 11.86
C ARG A 242 -7.47 9.11 11.74
N LEU A 243 -7.87 10.34 12.07
CA LEU A 243 -9.27 10.77 11.99
C LEU A 243 -9.77 10.73 10.55
N LEU A 244 -9.00 11.28 9.61
CA LEU A 244 -9.32 11.34 8.18
C LEU A 244 -9.64 9.97 7.59
N PHE A 245 -8.92 8.93 8.02
CA PHE A 245 -9.10 7.57 7.52
C PHE A 245 -9.96 6.67 8.42
N GLY A 246 -10.54 7.22 9.49
CA GLY A 246 -11.48 6.50 10.35
C GLY A 246 -10.82 5.54 11.36
N PHE A 247 -9.56 5.76 11.69
CA PHE A 247 -8.89 5.07 12.81
C PHE A 247 -9.23 5.70 14.17
N GLY A 248 -9.89 6.87 14.17
CA GLY A 248 -10.28 7.58 15.37
C GLY A 248 -9.09 8.24 16.08
N PRO A 249 -9.26 8.68 17.33
CA PRO A 249 -8.18 9.30 18.09
C PRO A 249 -6.96 8.37 18.27
N PRO A 250 -5.79 8.92 18.64
CA PRO A 250 -4.63 8.14 19.05
C PRO A 250 -4.97 7.03 20.06
N LEU A 251 -4.31 5.89 19.91
CA LEU A 251 -4.35 4.82 20.92
C LEU A 251 -3.90 5.37 22.29
N PRO A 252 -4.36 4.76 23.41
CA PRO A 252 -3.86 5.09 24.73
C PRO A 252 -2.32 5.05 24.77
N ALA A 253 -1.74 6.03 25.46
CA ALA A 253 -0.29 6.16 25.56
C ALA A 253 0.36 4.85 26.00
N ALA A 254 1.44 4.48 25.31
CA ALA A 254 2.19 3.28 25.62
C ALA A 254 2.86 3.38 26.99
N GLN A 255 2.98 2.25 27.67
CA GLN A 255 3.74 2.12 28.90
C GLN A 255 5.05 1.39 28.60
N PRO A 256 6.21 2.06 28.64
CA PRO A 256 7.48 1.43 28.32
C PRO A 256 7.80 0.27 29.25
N SER A 257 8.06 -0.90 28.66
CA SER A 257 8.48 -2.10 29.38
C SER A 257 9.72 -1.84 30.24
N ARG A 258 9.71 -2.35 31.46
CA ARG A 258 10.87 -2.32 32.37
C ARG A 258 12.01 -3.19 31.86
N LEU A 259 11.70 -4.21 31.04
CA LEU A 259 12.70 -5.09 30.43
C LEU A 259 13.65 -4.34 29.49
N LEU A 260 13.17 -3.29 28.82
CA LEU A 260 13.98 -2.50 27.90
C LEU A 260 14.90 -1.52 28.62
N ARG A 261 14.54 -1.07 29.83
CA ARG A 261 15.38 -0.16 30.64
C ARG A 261 16.68 -0.82 31.09
N SER A 262 16.67 -2.14 31.27
CA SER A 262 17.86 -2.94 31.60
C SER A 262 18.86 -3.09 30.43
N SER A 263 18.53 -2.57 29.24
CA SER A 263 19.19 -2.90 27.97
C SER A 263 19.86 -1.70 27.27
N LEU A 264 19.77 -0.49 27.82
CA LEU A 264 20.32 0.74 27.21
C LEU A 264 21.85 0.85 27.45
N PRO A 265 22.71 0.77 26.41
CA PRO A 265 23.99 1.46 26.44
C PRO A 265 23.76 2.98 26.35
N ALA A 266 24.67 3.79 26.90
CA ALA A 266 24.65 5.25 26.74
C ALA A 266 24.47 5.61 25.24
N ALA A 267 23.47 6.42 24.92
CA ALA A 267 23.05 6.68 23.55
C ALA A 267 24.20 7.28 22.72
N THR A 268 24.59 6.60 21.64
CA THR A 268 25.32 7.24 20.54
C THR A 268 24.30 7.86 19.58
N ALA A 269 24.59 9.07 19.11
CA ALA A 269 23.66 9.95 18.39
C ALA A 269 22.97 9.33 17.16
N ASP A 270 23.58 8.33 16.52
CA ASP A 270 23.05 7.70 15.30
C ASP A 270 21.81 6.82 15.54
N ASN A 271 21.66 6.27 16.76
CA ASN A 271 20.50 5.47 17.16
C ASN A 271 19.48 6.27 18.01
N ALA A 272 19.65 7.57 18.16
CA ALA A 272 18.72 8.38 18.95
C ALA A 272 17.51 8.86 18.12
N ARG A 273 17.64 8.87 16.78
CA ARG A 273 16.62 9.45 15.87
C ARG A 273 15.29 8.70 15.84
N TRP A 274 15.25 7.43 16.23
CA TRP A 274 14.03 6.61 16.28
C TRP A 274 13.28 6.65 17.62
N PHE A 275 13.83 7.34 18.62
CA PHE A 275 13.26 7.45 19.97
C PHE A 275 12.73 8.84 20.32
N ILE A 276 12.81 9.81 19.39
CA ILE A 276 12.32 11.16 19.66
C ILE A 276 10.82 11.17 19.44
N ALA A 277 10.06 11.08 20.54
CA ALA A 277 8.64 11.39 20.54
C ALA A 277 8.45 12.86 20.15
N SER A 278 7.99 13.12 18.93
CA SER A 278 7.52 14.44 18.55
C SER A 278 6.25 14.74 19.34
N ALA A 279 6.33 15.67 20.29
CA ALA A 279 5.18 16.15 21.03
C ALA A 279 4.36 17.11 20.15
N PHE A 280 3.42 16.58 19.39
CA PHE A 280 2.28 17.37 18.93
C PHE A 280 1.31 17.53 20.09
N ALA A 281 0.64 18.69 20.20
CA ALA A 281 -0.49 18.88 21.09
C ALA A 281 -1.64 17.98 20.61
N ALA A 282 -1.57 16.71 20.97
CA ALA A 282 -2.55 15.71 20.55
C ALA A 282 -3.88 15.98 21.27
N PRO A 283 -5.02 15.82 20.60
CA PRO A 283 -6.30 15.68 21.29
C PRO A 283 -6.19 14.56 22.34
N ALA A 284 -7.00 14.65 23.40
CA ALA A 284 -6.98 13.66 24.47
C ALA A 284 -7.01 12.24 23.87
N PRO A 285 -6.10 11.33 24.31
CA PRO A 285 -6.04 9.99 23.76
C PRO A 285 -7.40 9.32 23.85
N ALA A 286 -7.69 8.44 22.89
CA ALA A 286 -8.90 7.63 22.94
C ALA A 286 -9.00 6.98 24.33
N GLN A 287 -10.14 7.11 25.00
CA GLN A 287 -10.50 6.14 26.04
C GLN A 287 -10.81 4.83 25.33
N LEU A 288 -9.77 4.10 24.93
CA LEU A 288 -9.94 2.67 24.71
C LEU A 288 -10.22 2.15 26.11
N ALA A 289 -11.50 1.91 26.41
CA ALA A 289 -11.97 1.44 27.70
C ALA A 289 -11.51 -0.01 27.89
N ILE A 290 -10.21 -0.18 28.05
CA ILE A 290 -9.62 -1.39 28.58
C ILE A 290 -9.91 -1.34 30.06
N ASP A 291 -10.70 -2.30 30.53
CA ASP A 291 -11.03 -2.42 31.94
C ASP A 291 -9.73 -2.55 32.78
N PRO A 292 -9.77 -2.18 34.07
CA PRO A 292 -8.60 -2.20 34.93
C PRO A 292 -7.89 -3.56 35.02
N GLU A 293 -8.61 -4.68 34.89
CA GLU A 293 -8.06 -6.02 34.93
C GLU A 293 -7.23 -6.29 33.68
N THR A 294 -7.74 -5.96 32.50
CA THR A 294 -7.00 -6.07 31.24
C THR A 294 -5.79 -5.14 31.21
N ALA A 295 -5.90 -3.93 31.78
CA ALA A 295 -4.75 -3.04 31.92
C ALA A 295 -3.67 -3.61 32.86
N ALA A 296 -4.06 -4.27 33.95
CA ALA A 296 -3.13 -4.95 34.86
C ALA A 296 -2.47 -6.17 34.18
N LEU A 297 -3.24 -6.96 33.44
CA LEU A 297 -2.76 -8.09 32.65
C LEU A 297 -1.74 -7.64 31.60
N ALA A 298 -2.06 -6.58 30.85
CA ALA A 298 -1.16 -5.96 29.88
C ALA A 298 0.17 -5.53 30.51
N ARG A 299 0.13 -4.83 31.66
CA ARG A 299 1.34 -4.43 32.39
C ARG A 299 2.19 -5.63 32.81
N ARG A 300 1.57 -6.67 33.37
CA ARG A 300 2.27 -7.90 33.76
C ARG A 300 2.97 -8.54 32.56
N LEU A 301 2.26 -8.72 31.44
CA LEU A 301 2.79 -9.34 30.23
C LEU A 301 3.87 -8.47 29.56
N ASN A 302 3.77 -7.15 29.64
CA ASN A 302 4.76 -6.23 29.09
C ASN A 302 6.12 -6.33 29.78
N ASP A 303 6.13 -6.78 31.04
CA ASP A 303 7.33 -6.96 31.85
C ASP A 303 7.73 -8.45 31.97
N TRP A 304 7.13 -9.35 31.18
CA TRP A 304 7.40 -10.78 31.22
C TRP A 304 8.15 -11.26 29.98
N LEU A 305 9.39 -11.69 30.16
CA LEU A 305 10.15 -12.44 29.16
C LEU A 305 10.09 -13.95 29.49
N PRO A 306 9.14 -14.70 28.91
CA PRO A 306 8.88 -16.08 29.33
C PRO A 306 10.02 -17.04 28.98
N THR A 307 10.27 -17.98 29.88
CA THR A 307 11.06 -19.20 29.68
C THR A 307 10.13 -20.40 29.41
N ARG A 308 10.70 -21.58 29.13
CA ARG A 308 9.89 -22.79 28.88
C ARG A 308 9.05 -23.21 30.09
N SER A 309 9.55 -23.01 31.32
CA SER A 309 8.81 -23.32 32.55
C SER A 309 7.64 -22.36 32.79
N ASP A 310 7.68 -21.16 32.20
CA ASP A 310 6.65 -20.14 32.39
C ASP A 310 5.44 -20.32 31.45
N LEU A 311 5.56 -21.16 30.41
CA LEU A 311 4.54 -21.29 29.36
C LEU A 311 3.14 -21.69 29.85
N PRO A 312 2.98 -22.58 30.85
CA PRO A 312 1.66 -22.92 31.40
C PRO A 312 0.89 -21.69 31.90
N ASP A 313 1.57 -20.66 32.40
CA ASP A 313 0.95 -19.44 32.90
C ASP A 313 0.95 -18.31 31.86
N TYR A 314 2.04 -18.18 31.09
CA TYR A 314 2.22 -17.11 30.12
C TYR A 314 1.25 -17.22 28.94
N LEU A 315 1.09 -18.42 28.36
CA LEU A 315 0.29 -18.58 27.13
C LEU A 315 -1.21 -18.34 27.37
N PRO A 316 -1.85 -18.86 28.44
CA PRO A 316 -3.23 -18.51 28.74
C PRO A 316 -3.40 -17.01 29.02
N ALA A 317 -2.44 -16.37 29.69
CA ALA A 317 -2.47 -14.93 29.93
C ALA A 317 -2.38 -14.11 28.62
N MET A 318 -1.49 -14.48 27.70
CA MET A 318 -1.40 -13.84 26.38
C MET A 318 -2.64 -14.07 25.53
N ARG A 319 -3.21 -15.29 25.55
CA ARG A 319 -4.48 -15.58 24.88
C ARG A 319 -5.59 -14.63 25.37
N THR A 320 -5.75 -14.52 26.69
CA THR A 320 -6.74 -13.61 27.29
C THR A 320 -6.51 -12.17 26.87
N LEU A 321 -5.26 -11.69 26.88
CA LEU A 321 -4.94 -10.33 26.43
C LEU A 321 -5.33 -10.11 24.96
N LEU A 322 -4.96 -11.03 24.06
CA LEU A 322 -5.27 -10.93 22.63
C LEU A 322 -6.77 -10.98 22.35
N GLN A 323 -7.52 -11.86 23.03
CA GLN A 323 -8.97 -11.94 22.92
C GLN A 323 -9.65 -10.64 23.38
N ARG A 324 -9.25 -10.11 24.54
CA ARG A 324 -9.79 -8.84 25.06
C ARG A 324 -9.41 -7.65 24.19
N ILE A 325 -8.22 -7.64 23.59
CA ILE A 325 -7.84 -6.63 22.60
C ILE A 325 -8.74 -6.72 21.36
N ALA A 326 -8.95 -7.92 20.81
CA ALA A 326 -9.84 -8.12 19.67
C ALA A 326 -11.25 -7.59 19.98
N ASP A 327 -11.80 -7.95 21.13
CA ASP A 327 -13.14 -7.52 21.57
C ASP A 327 -13.25 -6.00 21.74
N ALA A 328 -12.27 -5.40 22.42
CA ALA A 328 -12.25 -3.96 22.63
C ALA A 328 -12.12 -3.19 21.31
N THR A 329 -11.26 -3.67 20.40
CA THR A 329 -11.13 -3.08 19.07
C THR A 329 -12.43 -3.23 18.29
N TRP A 330 -13.06 -4.41 18.28
CA TRP A 330 -14.35 -4.61 17.63
C TRP A 330 -15.39 -3.60 18.09
N GLN A 331 -15.62 -3.51 19.40
CA GLN A 331 -16.62 -2.63 20.01
C GLN A 331 -16.34 -1.16 19.70
N GLN A 332 -15.06 -0.76 19.76
CA GLN A 332 -14.64 0.59 19.43
C GLN A 332 -14.89 0.92 17.95
N ARG A 333 -14.63 -0.02 17.04
CA ARG A 333 -14.89 0.17 15.60
C ARG A 333 -16.38 0.20 15.28
N GLU A 334 -17.17 -0.67 15.90
CA GLU A 334 -18.62 -0.66 15.80
C GLU A 334 -19.21 0.69 16.25
N GLY A 335 -18.83 1.16 17.44
CA GLY A 335 -19.27 2.47 17.95
C GLY A 335 -18.83 3.67 17.10
N ALA A 336 -17.77 3.52 16.30
CA ALA A 336 -17.30 4.52 15.35
C ALA A 336 -17.98 4.42 13.96
N GLY A 337 -19.05 3.65 13.82
CA GLY A 337 -19.74 3.44 12.54
C GLY A 337 -18.93 2.58 11.55
N ARG A 338 -17.93 1.86 12.05
CA ARG A 338 -17.05 0.97 11.28
C ARG A 338 -17.27 -0.50 11.61
N ALA A 339 -18.51 -0.88 11.93
CA ALA A 339 -18.87 -2.26 12.19
C ALA A 339 -18.50 -3.18 11.01
N ILE A 340 -18.12 -4.40 11.37
CA ILE A 340 -18.18 -5.57 10.49
C ILE A 340 -19.46 -6.33 10.89
N GLU A 341 -19.99 -7.19 10.03
CA GLU A 341 -21.21 -7.94 10.36
C GLU A 341 -20.96 -8.96 11.49
N PRO A 342 -21.90 -9.16 12.44
CA PRO A 342 -21.72 -10.02 13.62
C PRO A 342 -21.28 -11.46 13.32
N ARG A 343 -21.63 -11.98 12.14
CA ARG A 343 -21.21 -13.31 11.67
C ARG A 343 -19.69 -13.47 11.52
N PHE A 344 -18.94 -12.38 11.43
CA PHE A 344 -17.48 -12.40 11.30
C PHE A 344 -16.74 -12.13 12.61
N ASN A 345 -17.44 -12.04 13.75
CA ASN A 345 -16.82 -11.75 15.05
C ASN A 345 -15.80 -12.81 15.46
N GLU A 346 -16.17 -14.09 15.35
CA GLU A 346 -15.28 -15.20 15.67
C GLU A 346 -14.10 -15.24 14.71
N LEU A 347 -14.35 -15.08 13.41
CA LEU A 347 -13.28 -14.97 12.41
C LEU A 347 -12.28 -13.85 12.74
N TYR A 348 -12.77 -12.69 13.18
CA TYR A 348 -11.89 -11.57 13.56
C TYR A 348 -11.06 -11.86 14.81
N ARG A 349 -11.65 -12.49 15.83
CA ARG A 349 -10.91 -12.95 17.02
C ARG A 349 -9.82 -13.96 16.63
N ASP A 350 -10.18 -14.96 15.84
CA ASP A 350 -9.25 -15.99 15.37
C ASP A 350 -8.11 -15.38 14.54
N LEU A 351 -8.41 -14.38 13.71
CA LEU A 351 -7.43 -13.62 12.95
C LEU A 351 -6.39 -12.94 13.85
N VAL A 352 -6.81 -12.29 14.93
CA VAL A 352 -5.90 -11.61 15.87
C VAL A 352 -4.94 -12.62 16.51
N LEU A 353 -5.45 -13.75 16.99
CA LEU A 353 -4.65 -14.79 17.62
C LEU A 353 -3.70 -15.47 16.63
N ALA A 354 -4.20 -15.85 15.45
CA ALA A 354 -3.43 -16.52 14.41
C ALA A 354 -2.35 -15.61 13.82
N THR A 355 -2.65 -14.32 13.64
CA THR A 355 -1.66 -13.34 13.16
C THR A 355 -0.56 -13.15 14.20
N ALA A 356 -0.90 -12.96 15.48
CA ALA A 356 0.13 -12.84 16.53
C ALA A 356 0.97 -14.13 16.66
N TRP A 357 0.38 -15.31 16.42
CA TRP A 357 1.14 -16.56 16.37
C TRP A 357 2.10 -16.54 15.18
N GLN A 358 1.58 -16.31 13.98
CA GLN A 358 2.36 -16.29 12.76
C GLN A 358 3.53 -15.28 12.80
N GLU A 359 3.28 -14.08 13.31
CA GLU A 359 4.23 -12.97 13.29
C GLU A 359 5.27 -13.00 14.41
N SER A 360 4.95 -13.52 15.59
CA SER A 360 5.89 -13.45 16.73
C SER A 360 5.86 -14.65 17.68
N CYS A 361 4.94 -15.59 17.46
CA CYS A 361 4.55 -16.62 18.43
C CYS A 361 4.13 -16.02 19.78
N TRP A 362 3.28 -14.99 19.71
CA TRP A 362 2.73 -14.27 20.87
C TRP A 362 3.79 -13.59 21.75
N ARG A 363 4.88 -13.08 21.17
CA ARG A 363 5.98 -12.44 21.91
C ARG A 363 6.22 -11.02 21.43
N GLN A 364 6.31 -10.07 22.35
CA GLN A 364 6.80 -8.73 22.04
C GLN A 364 8.34 -8.67 22.05
N PHE A 365 8.97 -9.36 23.00
CA PHE A 365 10.39 -9.21 23.31
C PHE A 365 11.15 -10.54 23.19
N VAL A 366 12.44 -10.44 22.88
CA VAL A 366 13.39 -11.56 22.88
C VAL A 366 14.72 -11.12 23.48
N ARG A 367 15.46 -12.09 24.03
CA ARG A 367 16.86 -11.88 24.41
C ARG A 367 17.77 -12.21 23.23
N ARG A 368 18.53 -11.23 22.75
CA ARG A 368 19.56 -11.41 21.71
C ARG A 368 20.88 -10.82 22.21
N LYS A 369 21.96 -11.60 22.12
CA LYS A 369 23.31 -11.19 22.58
C LYS A 369 23.30 -10.61 24.01
N GLY A 370 22.58 -11.26 24.92
CA GLY A 370 22.46 -10.86 26.33
C GLY A 370 21.52 -9.69 26.62
N LYS A 371 21.00 -8.99 25.61
CA LYS A 371 20.10 -7.83 25.79
C LYS A 371 18.66 -8.17 25.45
N VAL A 372 17.72 -7.58 26.18
CA VAL A 372 16.29 -7.68 25.84
C VAL A 372 15.96 -6.59 24.83
N GLN A 373 15.30 -6.98 23.76
CA GLN A 373 14.88 -6.07 22.69
C GLN A 373 13.54 -6.53 22.12
N PRO A 374 12.76 -5.63 21.50
CA PRO A 374 11.60 -6.05 20.72
C PRO A 374 12.01 -7.03 19.63
N ILE A 375 11.11 -7.94 19.27
CA ILE A 375 11.26 -8.75 18.06
C ILE A 375 11.21 -7.81 16.87
N GLN A 376 12.19 -7.94 15.98
CA GLN A 376 12.26 -7.15 14.75
C GLN A 376 12.57 -8.08 13.58
N SER A 377 11.82 -7.94 12.50
CA SER A 377 12.14 -8.58 11.23
C SER A 377 13.33 -7.88 10.56
N GLY A 378 13.97 -8.55 9.59
CA GLY A 378 15.10 -7.98 8.85
C GLY A 378 14.77 -6.70 8.07
N ILE A 379 13.49 -6.43 7.83
CA ILE A 379 12.97 -5.29 7.08
C ILE A 379 12.19 -4.29 7.95
N GLY A 380 12.27 -4.43 9.27
CA GLY A 380 11.89 -3.38 10.23
C GLY A 380 10.48 -3.44 10.81
N ALA A 381 9.71 -4.51 10.57
CA ALA A 381 8.48 -4.78 11.34
C ALA A 381 8.81 -5.16 12.79
N VAL A 382 7.95 -4.79 13.75
CA VAL A 382 8.29 -4.87 15.18
C VAL A 382 7.20 -5.47 16.07
N GLY A 383 7.63 -6.18 17.11
CA GLY A 383 6.82 -6.61 18.24
C GLY A 383 5.84 -7.76 17.97
N LEU A 384 4.83 -7.85 18.85
CA LEU A 384 3.83 -8.92 18.97
C LEU A 384 3.10 -9.24 17.66
N MET A 385 2.75 -8.22 16.90
CA MET A 385 2.03 -8.36 15.63
C MET A 385 2.89 -7.92 14.44
N GLN A 386 4.20 -7.71 14.61
CA GLN A 386 5.12 -7.30 13.54
C GLN A 386 4.60 -6.11 12.71
N VAL A 387 4.11 -5.07 13.39
CA VAL A 387 3.64 -3.84 12.74
C VAL A 387 4.84 -3.10 12.12
N TYR A 388 4.72 -2.67 10.87
CA TYR A 388 5.75 -1.89 10.17
C TYR A 388 5.64 -0.39 10.48
N PRO A 389 6.60 0.21 11.21
CA PRO A 389 6.55 1.65 11.52
C PRO A 389 6.54 2.53 10.27
N ARG A 390 7.24 2.12 9.20
CA ARG A 390 7.28 2.86 7.93
C ARG A 390 5.96 2.79 7.17
N VAL A 391 5.31 1.62 7.11
CA VAL A 391 4.01 1.46 6.43
C VAL A 391 2.91 2.21 7.17
N TRP A 392 2.94 2.18 8.50
CA TRP A 392 1.92 2.80 9.35
C TRP A 392 2.36 4.13 9.95
N ARG A 393 3.36 4.78 9.33
CA ARG A 393 3.82 6.12 9.69
C ARG A 393 2.64 7.09 9.77
N GLY A 394 2.59 7.89 10.84
CA GLY A 394 1.50 8.83 11.08
C GLY A 394 0.26 8.21 11.74
N PHE A 395 0.10 6.88 11.74
CA PHE A 395 -1.03 6.22 12.40
C PHE A 395 -0.72 5.78 13.82
N TYR A 396 0.51 5.39 14.12
CA TYR A 396 0.88 4.83 15.43
C TYR A 396 2.17 5.46 15.96
N ASP A 397 2.27 5.54 17.28
CA ASP A 397 3.47 5.94 17.99
C ASP A 397 4.52 4.82 17.92
N VAL A 398 5.67 5.13 17.31
CA VAL A 398 6.73 4.13 17.06
C VAL A 398 7.35 3.64 18.37
N ALA A 399 7.52 4.52 19.36
CA ALA A 399 8.04 4.10 20.67
C ALA A 399 7.11 3.09 21.34
N GLY A 400 5.79 3.30 21.24
CA GLY A 400 4.77 2.36 21.71
C GLY A 400 4.79 1.02 20.98
N LEU A 401 4.92 1.02 19.66
CA LEU A 401 5.04 -0.22 18.87
C LEU A 401 6.23 -1.08 19.32
N HIS A 402 7.35 -0.44 19.69
CA HIS A 402 8.55 -1.13 20.18
C HIS A 402 8.44 -1.52 21.66
N GLY A 403 7.88 -0.66 22.50
CA GLY A 403 8.04 -0.70 23.95
C GLY A 403 6.89 -1.29 24.75
N ASP A 404 5.74 -1.56 24.12
CA ASP A 404 4.52 -1.98 24.81
C ASP A 404 3.79 -3.09 24.04
N VAL A 405 3.71 -4.28 24.65
CA VAL A 405 3.02 -5.47 24.12
C VAL A 405 1.55 -5.20 23.78
N ALA A 406 0.85 -4.44 24.62
CA ALA A 406 -0.56 -4.15 24.44
C ALA A 406 -0.76 -3.01 23.44
N TYR A 407 0.15 -2.04 23.37
CA TYR A 407 0.13 -1.02 22.30
C TYR A 407 0.32 -1.67 20.93
N ASN A 408 1.32 -2.55 20.79
CA ASN A 408 1.57 -3.28 19.56
C ASN A 408 0.39 -4.19 19.19
N GLY A 409 -0.17 -4.93 20.15
CA GLY A 409 -1.37 -5.74 19.97
C GLY A 409 -2.59 -4.93 19.52
N ARG A 410 -2.86 -3.78 20.15
CA ARG A 410 -3.95 -2.88 19.74
C ARG A 410 -3.75 -2.33 18.33
N ALA A 411 -2.54 -1.90 17.99
CA ALA A 411 -2.23 -1.41 16.65
C ALA A 411 -2.43 -2.50 15.60
N GLY A 412 -1.89 -3.70 15.83
CA GLY A 412 -2.07 -4.84 14.91
C GLY A 412 -3.53 -5.28 14.78
N ALA A 413 -4.31 -5.26 15.86
CA ALA A 413 -5.74 -5.54 15.81
C ALA A 413 -6.52 -4.50 15.00
N GLU A 414 -6.26 -3.20 15.22
CA GLU A 414 -6.87 -2.12 14.42
C GLU A 414 -6.55 -2.26 12.91
N ILE A 415 -5.31 -2.64 12.59
CA ILE A 415 -4.86 -2.88 11.21
C ILE A 415 -5.57 -4.09 10.60
N LEU A 416 -5.66 -5.21 11.33
CA LEU A 416 -6.39 -6.40 10.87
C LEU A 416 -7.86 -6.11 10.63
N HIS A 417 -8.50 -5.35 11.52
CA HIS A 417 -9.88 -4.94 11.35
C HIS A 417 -10.06 -4.13 10.06
N HIS A 418 -9.16 -3.17 9.81
CA HIS A 418 -9.16 -2.39 8.58
C HIS A 418 -9.03 -3.27 7.33
N TYR A 419 -8.07 -4.20 7.31
CA TYR A 419 -7.89 -5.09 6.18
C TYR A 419 -9.02 -6.13 6.01
N LEU A 420 -9.63 -6.60 7.08
CA LEU A 420 -10.80 -7.46 7.00
C LEU A 420 -11.99 -6.70 6.38
N ARG A 421 -12.33 -5.55 6.96
CA ARG A 421 -13.51 -4.76 6.56
C ARG A 421 -13.35 -4.13 5.19
N ASP A 422 -12.30 -3.32 5.04
CA ASP A 422 -12.19 -2.38 3.93
C ASP A 422 -11.50 -3.00 2.70
N TYR A 423 -11.02 -4.25 2.83
CA TYR A 423 -10.40 -5.00 1.73
C TYR A 423 -11.06 -6.35 1.50
N ALA A 424 -10.91 -7.30 2.42
CA ALA A 424 -11.39 -8.66 2.19
C ALA A 424 -12.91 -8.71 2.01
N LEU A 425 -13.67 -8.06 2.90
CA LEU A 425 -15.12 -7.99 2.81
C LEU A 425 -15.58 -7.01 1.71
N ALA A 426 -15.06 -5.78 1.70
CA ALA A 426 -15.49 -4.76 0.74
C ALA A 426 -15.22 -5.11 -0.73
N ARG A 427 -14.17 -5.88 -1.02
CA ARG A 427 -13.84 -6.34 -2.38
C ARG A 427 -14.43 -7.70 -2.71
N SER A 428 -15.44 -8.12 -1.94
CA SER A 428 -16.30 -9.25 -2.25
C SER A 428 -15.57 -10.60 -2.37
N GLU A 429 -14.47 -10.80 -1.63
CA GLU A 429 -13.96 -12.17 -1.41
C GLU A 429 -15.05 -13.06 -0.77
N ALA A 430 -16.01 -12.44 -0.07
CA ALA A 430 -17.22 -13.10 0.42
C ALA A 430 -18.24 -13.49 -0.67
N ALA A 431 -18.33 -12.74 -1.79
CA ALA A 431 -19.27 -13.04 -2.89
C ALA A 431 -18.68 -14.03 -3.90
N ALA A 432 -17.35 -14.11 -3.99
CA ALA A 432 -16.61 -15.09 -4.79
C ALA A 432 -16.45 -16.43 -4.05
N ALA A 433 -17.55 -17.00 -3.53
CA ALA A 433 -17.60 -18.34 -2.94
C ALA A 433 -16.45 -18.69 -1.95
N GLY A 434 -15.94 -17.71 -1.20
CA GLY A 434 -14.90 -17.94 -0.20
C GLY A 434 -15.51 -18.36 1.13
N ASP A 435 -15.10 -19.52 1.65
CA ASP A 435 -15.30 -19.91 3.06
C ASP A 435 -14.69 -18.83 3.98
N ALA A 436 -15.12 -18.75 5.25
CA ALA A 436 -14.52 -17.89 6.27
C ALA A 436 -12.98 -18.01 6.29
N ASP A 437 -12.46 -19.20 5.99
CA ASP A 437 -11.03 -19.48 5.90
C ASP A 437 -10.34 -18.70 4.77
N ASP A 438 -11.00 -18.50 3.63
CA ASP A 438 -10.47 -17.70 2.53
C ASP A 438 -10.47 -16.20 2.87
N LEU A 439 -11.49 -15.71 3.61
CA LEU A 439 -11.49 -14.34 4.13
C LEU A 439 -10.33 -14.12 5.09
N ALA A 440 -10.03 -15.10 5.95
CA ALA A 440 -8.89 -15.02 6.86
C ALA A 440 -7.56 -14.98 6.09
N ARG A 441 -7.41 -15.83 5.06
CA ARG A 441 -6.21 -15.86 4.20
C ARG A 441 -6.04 -14.57 3.41
N ALA A 442 -7.12 -14.03 2.85
CA ALA A 442 -7.12 -12.76 2.12
C ALA A 442 -6.68 -11.61 3.05
N THR A 443 -7.28 -11.55 4.24
CA THR A 443 -6.96 -10.53 5.26
C THR A 443 -5.49 -10.61 5.67
N TYR A 444 -4.98 -11.80 5.96
CA TYR A 444 -3.58 -11.97 6.35
C TYR A 444 -2.62 -11.70 5.19
N ALA A 445 -2.96 -12.09 3.96
CA ALA A 445 -2.14 -11.80 2.79
C ALA A 445 -1.93 -10.29 2.59
N VAL A 446 -2.99 -9.49 2.81
CA VAL A 446 -2.90 -8.02 2.83
C VAL A 446 -2.14 -7.52 4.05
N TYR A 447 -2.40 -8.03 5.25
CA TYR A 447 -1.67 -7.67 6.48
C TYR A 447 -0.17 -7.78 6.27
N ASN A 448 0.24 -8.87 5.63
CA ASN A 448 1.62 -9.17 5.43
C ASN A 448 2.26 -8.42 4.23
N GLY A 449 1.64 -8.48 3.07
CA GLY A 449 2.25 -8.00 1.82
C GLY A 449 1.80 -6.61 1.40
N GLY A 450 0.71 -6.12 1.97
CA GLY A 450 0.01 -4.92 1.54
C GLY A 450 -1.12 -5.19 0.55
N PRO A 451 -1.85 -4.13 0.15
CA PRO A 451 -3.07 -4.20 -0.66
C PRO A 451 -3.01 -5.08 -1.93
N GLY A 452 -1.88 -5.09 -2.64
CA GLY A 452 -1.71 -5.85 -3.88
C GLY A 452 -1.71 -7.38 -3.70
N HIS A 453 -1.68 -7.86 -2.46
CA HIS A 453 -1.56 -9.28 -2.14
C HIS A 453 -2.87 -9.98 -1.82
N LEU A 454 -4.01 -9.27 -1.87
CA LEU A 454 -5.33 -9.77 -1.45
C LEU A 454 -5.63 -11.19 -1.96
N ASN A 455 -5.39 -11.46 -3.24
CA ASN A 455 -5.84 -12.71 -3.88
C ASN A 455 -4.67 -13.68 -4.11
N ARG A 456 -3.46 -13.37 -3.61
CA ARG A 456 -2.23 -14.12 -3.94
C ARG A 456 -2.30 -15.60 -3.53
N TYR A 457 -3.03 -15.88 -2.46
CA TYR A 457 -3.15 -17.21 -1.86
C TYR A 457 -3.92 -18.20 -2.76
N ARG A 458 -4.66 -17.69 -3.76
CA ARG A 458 -5.35 -18.48 -4.80
C ARG A 458 -4.53 -18.63 -6.08
N GLN A 459 -3.44 -17.89 -6.23
CA GLN A 459 -2.71 -17.85 -7.49
C GLN A 459 -1.83 -19.10 -7.65
N PRO A 460 -2.03 -19.93 -8.68
CA PRO A 460 -1.26 -21.16 -8.86
C PRO A 460 0.22 -20.87 -9.13
N THR A 461 0.52 -19.74 -9.78
CA THR A 461 1.87 -19.29 -10.13
C THR A 461 2.55 -18.47 -9.04
N GLN A 462 2.03 -18.46 -7.82
CA GLN A 462 2.60 -17.69 -6.71
C GLN A 462 4.00 -18.19 -6.34
N ARG A 463 4.90 -17.25 -5.97
CA ARG A 463 6.29 -17.58 -5.54
C ARG A 463 6.27 -18.54 -4.35
N ALA A 464 7.19 -19.51 -4.36
CA ALA A 464 7.25 -20.58 -3.36
C ALA A 464 7.24 -20.07 -1.90
N GLY A 465 8.09 -19.09 -1.57
CA GLY A 465 8.12 -18.53 -0.21
C GLY A 465 6.81 -17.88 0.22
N LEU A 466 6.11 -17.17 -0.68
CA LEU A 466 4.80 -16.58 -0.37
C LEU A 466 3.72 -17.65 -0.19
N ARG A 467 3.79 -18.77 -0.93
CA ARG A 467 2.89 -19.91 -0.70
C ARG A 467 3.15 -20.57 0.66
N GLU A 468 4.41 -20.76 1.03
CA GLU A 468 4.79 -21.32 2.33
C GLU A 468 4.27 -20.47 3.49
N ILE A 469 4.42 -19.15 3.38
CA ILE A 469 3.84 -18.17 4.30
C ILE A 469 2.33 -18.34 4.43
N ASP A 470 1.61 -18.37 3.30
CA ASP A 470 0.14 -18.43 3.31
C ASP A 470 -0.35 -19.82 3.82
N SER A 471 0.39 -20.89 3.54
CA SER A 471 0.13 -22.24 4.08
C SER A 471 0.39 -22.33 5.58
N SER A 472 1.49 -21.74 6.06
CA SER A 472 1.83 -21.69 7.49
C SER A 472 0.77 -20.91 8.28
N PHE A 473 0.36 -19.75 7.75
CA PHE A 473 -0.72 -18.97 8.34
C PHE A 473 -2.04 -19.77 8.38
N LEU A 474 -2.42 -20.42 7.28
CA LEU A 474 -3.65 -21.21 7.23
C LEU A 474 -3.64 -22.34 8.29
N GLN A 475 -2.52 -23.04 8.46
CA GLN A 475 -2.40 -24.08 9.48
C GLN A 475 -2.62 -23.53 10.89
N LYS A 476 -2.00 -22.38 11.22
CA LYS A 476 -2.14 -21.72 12.53
C LYS A 476 -3.55 -21.20 12.73
N TYR A 477 -4.15 -20.59 11.71
CA TYR A 477 -5.53 -20.12 11.74
C TYR A 477 -6.51 -21.28 12.00
N LEU A 478 -6.38 -22.39 11.29
CA LEU A 478 -7.22 -23.58 11.51
C LEU A 478 -7.04 -24.18 12.91
N ALA A 479 -5.82 -24.15 13.46
CA ALA A 479 -5.57 -24.57 14.83
C ALA A 479 -6.29 -23.65 15.85
N VAL A 480 -6.22 -22.34 15.67
CA VAL A 480 -6.94 -21.35 16.50
C VAL A 480 -8.46 -21.56 16.40
N LYS A 481 -9.00 -21.66 15.19
CA LYS A 481 -10.42 -21.93 14.94
C LYS A 481 -10.91 -23.23 15.61
N ALA A 482 -10.03 -24.22 15.76
CA ALA A 482 -10.32 -25.48 16.44
C ALA A 482 -10.09 -25.45 17.97
N GLY A 483 -9.81 -24.30 18.58
CA GLY A 483 -9.53 -24.15 20.02
C GLY A 483 -8.16 -24.69 20.45
N LYS A 484 -7.21 -24.80 19.51
CA LYS A 484 -5.85 -25.31 19.74
C LYS A 484 -4.80 -24.19 19.68
N GLU A 485 -5.19 -22.95 19.93
CA GLU A 485 -4.32 -21.77 19.89
C GLU A 485 -3.10 -21.87 20.82
N LEU A 486 -3.18 -22.64 21.91
CA LEU A 486 -2.05 -22.85 22.84
C LEU A 486 -0.93 -23.74 22.24
N GLU A 487 -1.16 -24.36 21.08
CA GLU A 487 -0.09 -25.04 20.33
C GLU A 487 1.03 -24.09 19.88
N VAL A 488 0.82 -22.76 19.94
CA VAL A 488 1.88 -21.73 19.82
C VAL A 488 3.08 -21.99 20.73
N GLY A 489 2.90 -22.73 21.83
CA GLY A 489 4.00 -23.20 22.69
C GLY A 489 5.10 -23.96 21.93
N LYS A 490 4.78 -24.60 20.79
CA LYS A 490 5.74 -25.25 19.89
C LYS A 490 6.81 -24.29 19.36
N CYS A 491 6.53 -22.98 19.32
CA CYS A 491 7.54 -21.99 18.95
C CYS A 491 8.68 -21.83 19.96
N PHE A 492 8.43 -22.16 21.23
CA PHE A 492 9.41 -22.02 22.31
C PHE A 492 10.35 -23.23 22.42
N SER A 493 9.99 -24.35 21.78
CA SER A 493 10.86 -25.52 21.62
C SER A 493 11.73 -25.44 20.36
N GLY A 494 11.46 -24.50 19.44
CA GLY A 494 12.10 -24.41 18.13
C GLY A 494 11.45 -25.30 17.06
N ALA A 495 10.31 -25.93 17.37
CA ALA A 495 9.59 -26.82 16.45
C ALA A 495 8.71 -26.06 15.42
N ASP A 496 8.42 -24.78 15.66
CA ASP A 496 7.70 -23.89 14.74
C ASP A 496 8.32 -22.47 14.82
N PRO A 497 9.10 -22.01 13.83
CA PRO A 497 9.65 -20.67 13.87
C PRO A 497 8.55 -19.62 13.64
N ALA A 498 8.63 -18.50 14.38
CA ALA A 498 7.93 -17.28 13.98
C ALA A 498 8.47 -16.80 12.63
N ARG A 499 7.62 -16.12 11.86
CA ARG A 499 7.98 -15.62 10.53
C ARG A 499 9.11 -14.61 10.53
#